data_AF-A0A2D0KGC7-F1
#
_entry.id   AF-A0A2D0KGC7-F1
#
_cell.length_a   1.000
_cell.length_b   1.000
_cell.length_c   1.000
_cell.angle_alpha   90.00
_cell.angle_beta   90.00
_cell.angle_gamma   90.00
#
_symmetry.space_group_name_H-M   'P 1'
#
loop_
_entity.id
_entity.type
_entity.pdbx_description
1 polymer ?
#
loop_
_entity_poly.entity_id
_entity_poly.type
_entity_poly.pdbx_seq_one_letter_code
_entity_poly.pdbx_strand_id
1 'polypeptide(L)'
;MLFLFIIGMGNGSAKEVEQETVTINIPTLSKRVADISKVLTKEENQRLTRQLKKLQSEEKVQMSVLIIPTTGSNTIEEFSSRVFDKWKLGNKESNDGILFLIASDDHKMRIAVGSGLERKLTDGKIARIGETGFQRKCLF
;
A
#
# COMPACT_ATOMS: atom_id res chain seq x y z
N MET A 1 -30.80 33.69 43.36
CA MET A 1 -30.52 34.94 42.62
C MET A 1 -29.32 35.56 43.33
N LEU A 2 -28.06 35.45 42.90
CA LEU A 2 -27.48 35.37 41.57
C LEU A 2 -26.04 34.85 41.75
N PHE A 3 -25.60 33.90 40.91
CA PHE A 3 -24.23 33.40 40.84
C PHE A 3 -23.28 34.51 40.36
N LEU A 4 -22.08 34.62 40.93
CA LEU A 4 -20.91 35.02 40.14
C LEU A 4 -19.69 34.20 40.58
N PHE A 5 -19.59 33.02 39.97
CA PHE A 5 -18.43 32.15 39.96
C PHE A 5 -17.26 32.92 39.34
N ILE A 6 -16.13 33.01 40.04
CA ILE A 6 -14.87 33.49 39.49
C ILE A 6 -14.48 32.54 38.37
N ILE A 7 -14.67 32.97 37.11
CA ILE A 7 -14.10 32.28 35.95
C ILE A 7 -12.60 32.56 36.01
N GLY A 8 -11.85 31.63 36.61
CA GLY A 8 -10.44 31.50 36.32
C GLY A 8 -10.31 31.28 34.82
N MET A 9 -9.79 32.27 34.09
CA MET A 9 -9.26 32.06 32.75
C MET A 9 -7.97 31.25 32.91
N GLY A 10 -8.15 29.95 33.19
CA GLY A 10 -7.12 28.97 32.97
C GLY A 10 -6.77 29.03 31.49
N ASN A 11 -5.53 29.41 31.21
CA ASN A 11 -4.89 29.11 29.93
C ASN A 11 -4.85 27.59 29.81
N GLY A 12 -5.97 27.03 29.34
CA GLY A 12 -6.07 25.65 28.89
C GLY A 12 -5.21 25.55 27.66
N SER A 13 -3.92 25.27 27.88
CA SER A 13 -3.03 24.73 26.88
C SER A 13 -3.69 23.44 26.41
N ALA A 14 -4.46 23.53 25.33
CA ALA A 14 -4.77 22.39 24.50
C ALA A 14 -3.40 21.80 24.15
N LYS A 15 -3.09 20.65 24.76
CA LYS A 15 -1.93 19.85 24.38
C LYS A 15 -2.20 19.45 22.94
N GLU A 16 -1.59 20.18 22.02
CA GLU A 16 -1.34 19.71 20.68
C GLU A 16 -0.57 18.41 20.86
N VAL A 17 -1.25 17.30 20.61
CA VAL A 17 -0.61 15.98 20.62
C VAL A 17 0.29 16.01 19.39
N GLU A 18 1.56 16.33 19.58
CA GLU A 18 2.63 15.97 18.65
C GLU A 18 2.62 14.44 18.54
N GLN A 19 1.77 13.92 17.66
CA GLN A 19 1.90 12.57 17.18
C GLN A 19 3.19 12.55 16.39
N GLU A 20 4.24 11.97 16.97
CA GLU A 20 5.49 11.69 16.29
C GLU A 20 5.15 10.89 15.02
N THR A 21 5.13 11.56 13.88
CA THR A 21 4.69 10.98 12.62
C THR A 21 5.78 10.02 12.16
N VAL A 22 5.63 8.75 12.52
CA VAL A 22 6.51 7.68 12.07
C VAL A 22 6.37 7.55 10.56
N THR A 23 7.24 8.26 9.84
CA THR A 23 7.26 8.29 8.38
C THR A 23 8.10 7.13 7.88
N ILE A 24 7.44 6.14 7.27
CA ILE A 24 8.13 4.98 6.72
C ILE A 24 8.77 5.34 5.37
N ASN A 25 10.04 5.00 5.19
CA ASN A 25 10.75 5.17 3.91
C ASN A 25 10.38 4.05 2.94
N ILE A 26 10.11 4.42 1.69
CA ILE A 26 9.77 3.47 0.65
C ILE A 26 11.06 2.84 0.12
N PRO A 27 11.17 1.49 0.07
CA PRO A 27 12.36 0.83 -0.44
C PRO A 27 12.60 1.15 -1.93
N THR A 28 13.81 0.92 -2.43
CA THR A 28 14.08 1.04 -3.88
C THR A 28 13.48 -0.15 -4.63
N LEU A 29 12.86 0.11 -5.79
CA LEU A 29 12.36 -0.94 -6.66
C LEU A 29 13.56 -1.65 -7.32
N SER A 30 14.03 -2.74 -6.71
CA SER A 30 15.08 -3.58 -7.27
C SER A 30 14.53 -4.86 -7.90
N LYS A 31 13.35 -5.30 -7.44
CA LYS A 31 12.72 -6.56 -7.83
C LYS A 31 11.20 -6.42 -7.85
N ARG A 32 10.54 -7.32 -8.56
CA ARG A 32 9.08 -7.39 -8.70
C ARG A 32 8.36 -7.69 -7.38
N VAL A 33 9.04 -8.38 -6.47
CA VAL A 33 8.58 -8.64 -5.10
C VAL A 33 9.62 -8.04 -4.17
N ALA A 34 9.21 -7.05 -3.40
CA ALA A 34 9.99 -6.45 -2.32
C ALA A 34 9.35 -6.86 -0.99
N ASP A 35 10.01 -7.76 -0.27
CA ASP A 35 9.57 -8.22 1.05
C ASP A 35 10.52 -7.68 2.12
N ILE A 36 10.10 -6.60 2.77
CA ILE A 36 10.83 -5.93 3.85
C ILE A 36 10.54 -6.60 5.19
N SER A 37 9.33 -7.13 5.36
CA SER A 37 8.91 -7.88 6.55
C SER A 37 9.57 -9.27 6.65
N LYS A 38 10.16 -9.77 5.56
CA LYS A 38 10.77 -11.10 5.44
C LYS A 38 9.79 -12.23 5.80
N VAL A 39 8.53 -12.04 5.46
CA VAL A 39 7.47 -13.03 5.72
C VAL A 39 7.51 -14.18 4.72
N LEU A 40 8.11 -13.98 3.54
CA LEU A 40 8.22 -15.01 2.51
C LEU A 40 9.55 -15.76 2.62
N THR A 41 9.47 -17.09 2.55
CA THR A 41 10.66 -17.91 2.28
C THR A 41 11.21 -17.62 0.88
N LYS A 42 12.47 -18.02 0.64
CA LYS A 42 13.11 -17.83 -0.67
C LYS A 42 12.33 -18.53 -1.78
N GLU A 43 11.86 -19.74 -1.52
CA GLU A 43 11.09 -20.57 -2.45
C GLU A 43 9.74 -19.92 -2.77
N GLU A 44 9.06 -19.35 -1.77
CA GLU A 44 7.81 -18.63 -1.94
C GLU A 44 8.00 -17.34 -2.74
N ASN A 45 9.03 -16.54 -2.42
CA ASN A 45 9.34 -15.34 -3.17
C ASN A 45 9.62 -15.66 -4.65
N GLN A 46 10.38 -16.71 -4.92
CA GLN A 46 10.65 -17.17 -6.29
C GLN A 46 9.38 -17.65 -7.00
N ARG A 47 8.54 -18.43 -6.31
CA ARG A 47 7.26 -18.89 -6.86
C ARG A 47 6.34 -17.72 -7.21
N LEU A 48 6.18 -16.78 -6.28
CA LEU A 48 5.37 -15.56 -6.47
C LEU A 48 5.93 -14.73 -7.62
N THR A 49 7.24 -14.54 -7.68
CA THR A 49 7.90 -13.81 -8.78
C THR A 49 7.62 -14.46 -10.13
N ARG A 50 7.66 -15.80 -10.23
CA ARG A 50 7.32 -16.53 -11.47
C ARG A 50 5.85 -16.35 -11.86
N GLN A 51 4.93 -16.43 -10.89
CA GLN A 51 3.50 -16.23 -11.14
C GLN A 51 3.20 -14.81 -11.63
N LEU A 52 3.77 -13.80 -10.97
CA LEU A 52 3.64 -12.40 -11.40
C LEU A 52 4.22 -12.18 -12.80
N LYS A 53 5.39 -12.77 -13.11
CA LYS A 53 5.99 -12.67 -14.44
C LYS A 53 5.08 -13.26 -15.52
N LYS A 54 4.47 -14.42 -15.27
CA LYS A 54 3.54 -15.06 -16.21
C LYS A 54 2.33 -14.16 -16.46
N LEU A 55 1.67 -13.71 -15.40
CA LEU A 55 0.46 -12.91 -15.51
C LEU A 55 0.71 -11.55 -16.17
N GLN A 56 1.87 -10.93 -15.96
CA GLN A 56 2.25 -9.71 -16.66
C GLN A 56 2.39 -9.88 -18.16
N SER A 57 2.96 -11.02 -18.57
CA SER A 57 3.11 -11.33 -19.98
C SER A 57 1.76 -11.59 -20.67
N GLU A 58 0.82 -12.20 -19.94
CA GLU A 58 -0.53 -12.51 -20.44
C GLU A 58 -1.39 -11.24 -20.54
N GLU A 59 -1.40 -10.43 -19.48
CA GLU A 59 -2.28 -9.26 -19.36
C GLU A 59 -1.65 -7.96 -19.91
N LYS A 60 -0.36 -7.98 -20.26
CA LYS A 60 0.42 -6.82 -20.72
C LYS A 60 0.34 -5.63 -19.73
N VAL A 61 0.53 -5.92 -18.45
CA VAL A 61 0.56 -4.93 -17.35
C VAL A 61 1.84 -5.08 -16.54
N GLN A 62 2.21 -4.07 -15.75
CA GLN A 62 3.33 -4.16 -14.81
C GLN A 62 2.83 -4.37 -13.38
N MET A 63 2.98 -5.58 -12.84
CA MET A 63 2.66 -5.87 -11.43
C MET A 63 3.91 -5.84 -10.54
N SER A 64 3.76 -5.32 -9.32
CA SER A 64 4.76 -5.39 -8.26
C SER A 64 4.10 -5.69 -6.91
N VAL A 65 4.81 -6.40 -6.03
CA VAL A 65 4.38 -6.68 -4.66
C VAL A 65 5.34 -5.98 -3.70
N LEU A 66 4.79 -5.26 -2.73
CA LEU A 66 5.52 -4.66 -1.61
C LEU A 66 4.92 -5.17 -0.30
N ILE A 67 5.76 -5.79 0.53
CA ILE A 67 5.41 -6.22 1.87
C ILE A 67 6.27 -5.43 2.85
N ILE A 68 5.62 -4.71 3.75
CA ILE A 68 6.23 -3.87 4.79
C ILE A 68 5.59 -4.21 6.13
N PRO A 69 6.28 -3.95 7.27
CA PRO A 69 5.70 -4.18 8.58
C PRO A 69 4.48 -3.27 8.81
N THR A 70 4.64 -1.97 8.61
CA THR A 70 3.59 -0.98 8.87
C THR A 70 3.66 0.18 7.87
N THR A 71 2.54 0.87 7.65
CA THR A 71 2.51 2.17 6.95
C THR A 71 2.83 3.35 7.87
N GLY A 72 3.04 3.09 9.17
CA GLY A 72 3.31 4.11 10.18
C GLY A 72 2.11 5.03 10.35
N SER A 73 2.35 6.34 10.29
CA SER A 73 1.27 7.34 10.39
C SER A 73 0.48 7.53 9.09
N ASN A 74 0.89 6.92 7.97
CA ASN A 74 0.15 7.05 6.71
C ASN A 74 -1.01 6.06 6.62
N THR A 75 -2.06 6.46 5.92
CA THR A 75 -3.06 5.51 5.41
C THR A 75 -2.42 4.59 4.36
N ILE A 76 -3.01 3.40 4.15
CA ILE A 76 -2.49 2.48 3.13
C ILE A 76 -2.65 3.04 1.72
N GLU A 77 -3.65 3.90 1.51
CA GLU A 77 -3.88 4.70 0.31
C GLU A 77 -2.72 5.68 0.08
N GLU A 78 -2.43 6.56 1.04
CA GLU A 78 -1.34 7.53 0.97
C GLU A 78 0.00 6.84 0.73
N PHE A 79 0.28 5.77 1.48
CA PHE A 79 1.51 5.02 1.32
C PHE A 79 1.60 4.40 -0.08
N SER A 80 0.51 3.81 -0.59
CA SER A 80 0.48 3.27 -1.94
C SER A 80 0.74 4.31 -3.02
N SER A 81 0.16 5.52 -2.90
CA SER A 81 0.40 6.63 -3.83
C SER A 81 1.87 7.06 -3.82
N ARG A 82 2.47 7.21 -2.64
CA ARG A 82 3.90 7.53 -2.51
C ARG A 82 4.78 6.44 -3.14
N VAL A 83 4.41 5.16 -3.03
CA VAL A 83 5.12 4.05 -3.66
C VAL A 83 5.03 4.17 -5.19
N PHE A 84 3.85 4.41 -5.75
CA PHE A 84 3.67 4.67 -7.18
C PHE A 84 4.55 5.83 -7.66
N ASP A 85 4.59 6.93 -6.91
CA ASP A 85 5.38 8.10 -7.24
C ASP A 85 6.89 7.82 -7.23
N LYS A 86 7.37 7.08 -6.23
CA LYS A 86 8.80 6.74 -6.11
C LYS A 86 9.23 5.70 -7.13
N TRP A 87 8.41 4.69 -7.36
CA TRP A 87 8.72 3.56 -8.22
C TRP A 87 8.40 3.80 -9.68
N LYS A 88 7.58 4.82 -9.98
CA LYS A 88 7.05 5.11 -11.31
C LYS A 88 6.50 3.84 -11.95
N LEU A 89 5.61 3.16 -11.21
CA LEU A 89 5.03 1.89 -11.64
C LEU A 89 4.13 2.06 -12.86
N GLY A 90 4.36 1.22 -13.86
CA GLY A 90 3.71 1.30 -15.16
C GLY A 90 4.60 1.99 -16.19
N ASN A 91 4.28 1.77 -17.46
CA ASN A 91 4.90 2.54 -18.53
C ASN A 91 4.43 4.00 -18.47
N LYS A 92 5.33 4.96 -18.75
CA LYS A 92 5.05 6.40 -18.79
C LYS A 92 3.86 6.77 -19.68
N GLU A 93 3.60 5.98 -20.73
CA GLU A 93 2.54 6.24 -21.70
C GLU A 93 1.21 5.55 -21.32
N SER A 94 1.27 4.29 -20.87
CA SER A 94 0.07 3.48 -20.60
C SER A 94 -0.34 3.43 -19.14
N ASN A 95 0.47 3.93 -18.20
CA ASN A 95 0.25 3.92 -16.75
C ASN A 95 -0.35 2.59 -16.25
N ASP A 96 0.20 1.47 -16.75
CA ASP A 96 -0.29 0.11 -16.58
C ASP A 96 0.26 -0.62 -15.34
N GLY A 97 0.58 0.15 -14.31
CA GLY A 97 1.13 -0.34 -13.05
C GLY A 97 0.06 -0.90 -12.11
N ILE A 98 0.35 -2.03 -11.48
CA ILE A 98 -0.43 -2.61 -10.38
C ILE A 98 0.52 -2.85 -9.22
N LEU A 99 0.15 -2.37 -8.04
CA LEU A 99 0.86 -2.57 -6.78
C LEU A 99 -0.01 -3.40 -5.83
N PHE A 100 0.51 -4.52 -5.40
CA PHE A 100 0.01 -5.24 -4.22
C PHE A 100 0.80 -4.76 -3.02
N LEU A 101 0.16 -4.01 -2.13
CA LEU A 101 0.76 -3.51 -0.89
C LEU A 101 0.19 -4.29 0.29
N ILE A 102 1.09 -4.85 1.10
CA ILE A 102 0.76 -5.54 2.35
C ILE A 102 1.52 -4.86 3.48
N ALA A 103 0.79 -4.39 4.48
CA ALA A 103 1.31 -3.97 5.77
C ALA A 103 1.02 -5.10 6.76
N SER A 104 2.03 -5.94 7.03
CA SER A 104 1.86 -7.20 7.77
C SER A 104 1.40 -6.99 9.21
N ASP A 105 1.98 -6.02 9.90
CA ASP A 105 1.74 -5.77 11.32
C ASP A 105 0.46 -4.94 11.51
N ASP A 106 0.11 -4.12 10.51
CA ASP A 106 -1.16 -3.39 10.50
C ASP A 106 -2.33 -4.29 10.04
N HIS A 107 -2.04 -5.51 9.57
CA HIS A 107 -3.01 -6.42 8.95
C HIS A 107 -3.83 -5.78 7.82
N LYS A 108 -3.21 -4.91 7.04
CA LYS A 108 -3.84 -4.21 5.92
C LYS A 108 -3.25 -4.68 4.59
N MET A 109 -4.12 -4.90 3.61
CA MET A 109 -3.74 -5.18 2.23
C MET A 109 -4.49 -4.24 1.30
N ARG A 110 -3.80 -3.72 0.29
CA ARG A 110 -4.40 -2.92 -0.78
C ARG A 110 -3.85 -3.33 -2.12
N ILE A 111 -4.73 -3.36 -3.12
CA ILE A 111 -4.34 -3.40 -4.53
C ILE A 111 -4.53 -1.99 -5.07
N ALA A 112 -3.44 -1.33 -5.42
CA ALA A 112 -3.44 -0.02 -6.04
C ALA A 112 -3.09 -0.17 -7.52
N VAL A 113 -3.77 0.59 -8.35
CA VAL A 113 -3.70 0.51 -9.81
C VAL A 113 -3.35 1.88 -10.36
N GLY A 114 -2.54 1.93 -11.41
CA GLY A 114 -2.22 3.16 -12.11
C GLY A 114 -3.45 3.68 -12.87
N SER A 115 -3.53 5.00 -13.02
CA SER A 115 -4.64 5.69 -13.70
C SER A 115 -4.87 5.25 -15.16
N GLY A 116 -3.84 4.70 -15.81
CA GLY A 116 -3.97 4.13 -17.16
C GLY A 116 -4.73 2.82 -17.21
N LEU A 117 -4.78 2.08 -16.09
CA LEU A 117 -5.63 0.91 -15.94
C LEU A 117 -7.04 1.26 -15.51
N GLU A 118 -7.31 2.41 -14.86
CA GLU A 118 -8.68 2.79 -14.46
C GLU A 118 -9.65 2.77 -15.65
N ARG A 119 -9.20 3.19 -16.84
CA ARG A 119 -10.01 3.11 -18.06
C ARG A 119 -10.16 1.69 -18.64
N LYS A 120 -9.19 0.80 -18.42
CA LYS A 120 -9.25 -0.62 -18.80
C LYS A 120 -9.99 -1.47 -17.75
N LEU A 121 -10.06 -0.98 -16.51
CA LEU A 121 -10.68 -1.61 -15.35
C LEU A 121 -12.19 -1.53 -15.38
N THR A 122 -12.75 -0.50 -16.01
CA THR A 122 -14.18 -0.42 -16.34
C THR A 122 -14.65 -1.65 -17.14
N ASP A 123 -13.73 -2.38 -17.78
CA ASP A 123 -13.99 -3.58 -18.58
C ASP A 123 -13.80 -4.91 -17.80
N GLY A 124 -13.80 -4.88 -16.45
CA GLY A 124 -14.10 -6.05 -15.60
C GLY A 124 -13.02 -7.12 -15.42
N LYS A 125 -11.82 -7.00 -16.00
CA LYS A 125 -10.81 -8.09 -15.99
C LYS A 125 -9.92 -8.19 -14.76
N ILE A 126 -9.57 -7.10 -14.09
CA ILE A 126 -8.59 -7.16 -12.97
C ILE A 126 -9.23 -7.55 -11.63
N ALA A 127 -10.55 -7.40 -11.45
CA ALA A 127 -11.25 -7.90 -10.25
C ALA A 127 -10.96 -9.39 -9.98
N ARG A 128 -10.82 -10.20 -11.05
CA ARG A 128 -10.48 -11.63 -10.96
C ARG A 128 -9.05 -11.90 -10.47
N ILE A 129 -8.12 -10.97 -10.68
CA ILE A 129 -6.70 -11.14 -10.29
C ILE A 129 -6.55 -11.06 -8.76
N GLY A 130 -7.37 -10.25 -8.07
CA GLY A 130 -7.39 -10.20 -6.61
C GLY A 130 -7.92 -11.49 -5.97
N GLU A 131 -8.93 -12.11 -6.59
CA GLU A 131 -9.65 -13.27 -6.02
C GLU A 131 -8.93 -14.62 -6.20
N THR A 132 -8.13 -14.79 -7.25
CA THR A 132 -7.72 -16.15 -7.66
C THR A 132 -6.54 -16.74 -6.84
N GLY A 133 -6.00 -16.03 -5.82
CA GLY A 133 -5.04 -16.69 -4.92
C GLY A 133 -4.26 -15.84 -3.93
N PHE A 134 -4.25 -14.51 -4.06
CA PHE A 134 -3.42 -13.65 -3.20
C PHE A 134 -4.06 -13.39 -1.82
N GLN A 135 -5.40 -13.28 -1.76
CA GLN A 135 -6.13 -12.95 -0.53
C GLN A 135 -6.08 -14.07 0.54
N ARG A 136 -6.02 -15.34 0.14
CA ARG A 136 -6.12 -16.46 1.10
C ARG A 136 -4.89 -16.70 1.96
N LYS A 137 -3.72 -16.14 1.64
CA LYS A 137 -2.46 -16.49 2.32
C LYS A 137 -1.81 -15.36 3.10
N CYS A 138 -2.21 -14.11 2.90
CA CYS A 138 -1.69 -12.97 3.68
C CYS A 138 -2.65 -12.51 4.80
N LEU A 139 -3.79 -13.18 4.97
CA LEU A 139 -4.77 -12.95 6.04
C LEU A 139 -4.73 -14.01 7.15
N PHE A 140 -3.70 -14.86 7.16
CA PHE A 140 -3.47 -15.86 8.21
C PHE A 140 -2.05 -15.74 8.75
#